data_AF-Q2CKF4-F1
#
_entry.id   AF-Q2CKF4-F1
#
_cell.length_a   1.000
_cell.length_b   1.000
_cell.length_c   1.000
_cell.angle_alpha   90.00
_cell.angle_beta   90.00
_cell.angle_gamma   90.00
#
_symmetry.space_group_name_H-M   'P 1'
#
loop_
_entity.id
_entity.type
_entity.pdbx_description
1 polymer ?
#
loop_
_entity_poly.entity_id
_entity_poly.type
_entity_poly.pdbx_seq_one_letter_code
_entity_poly.pdbx_strand_id
1 'polypeptide(L)' 'MTDTDKLPPEALRALEEAAARRRAAQDTPLPTELGGRDGPEPVRYGDWERKGIAVDF' A
#
# COMPACT_ATOMS: atom_id res chain seq x y z
N MET A 1 -9.47 17.69 1.66
CA MET A 1 -8.65 18.03 2.84
C MET A 1 -8.28 16.72 3.50
N THR A 2 -7.00 16.35 3.49
CA THR A 2 -6.54 15.10 4.10
C THR A 2 -6.69 15.21 5.62
N ASP A 3 -7.27 14.20 6.26
CA ASP A 3 -7.62 14.15 7.70
C ASP A 3 -6.38 14.10 8.64
N THR A 4 -5.25 14.66 8.20
CA THR A 4 -3.98 14.67 8.93
C THR A 4 -4.09 15.46 10.24
N ASP A 5 -4.94 16.49 10.27
CA ASP A 5 -5.13 17.38 11.42
C ASP A 5 -5.79 16.69 12.64
N LYS A 6 -6.35 15.48 12.48
CA LYS A 6 -6.93 14.69 13.59
C LYS A 6 -6.04 13.56 14.08
N LEU A 7 -4.82 13.43 13.57
CA LEU A 7 -3.94 12.33 13.94
C LEU A 7 -3.26 12.59 15.30
N PRO A 8 -3.18 11.58 16.17
CA PRO A 8 -2.40 11.70 17.41
C PRO A 8 -0.91 11.87 17.06
N PRO A 9 -0.11 12.50 17.96
CA PRO A 9 1.29 12.81 17.69
C PRO A 9 2.14 11.57 17.35
N GLU A 10 1.78 10.40 17.88
CA GLU A 10 2.41 9.12 17.57
C GLU A 10 2.20 8.72 16.10
N ALA A 11 1.00 8.95 15.57
CA ALA A 11 0.68 8.64 14.17
C ALA A 11 1.43 9.57 13.22
N LEU A 12 1.59 10.84 13.55
CA LEU A 12 2.41 11.78 12.77
C LEU A 12 3.87 11.32 12.73
N ARG A 13 4.46 10.94 13.87
CA ARG A 13 5.83 10.41 13.92
C ARG A 13 6.00 9.13 13.10
N ALA A 14 5.04 8.21 13.17
CA ALA A 14 5.08 6.97 12.39
C ALA A 14 5.04 7.25 10.88
N LEU A 15 4.24 8.23 10.45
CA LEU A 15 4.18 8.64 9.04
C LEU A 15 5.48 9.30 8.58
N GLU A 16 6.08 10.17 9.39
CA GLU A 16 7.37 10.79 9.11
C GLU A 16 8.49 9.76 8.98
N GLU A 17 8.55 8.80 9.90
CA GLU A 17 9.56 7.73 9.87
C GLU A 17 9.36 6.81 8.66
N ALA A 18 8.12 6.44 8.34
CA ALA A 18 7.81 5.67 7.14
C ALA A 18 8.18 6.44 5.85
N ALA A 19 7.95 7.75 5.82
CA ALA A 19 8.36 8.60 4.70
C ALA A 19 9.88 8.68 4.58
N ALA A 20 10.61 8.80 5.69
CA ALA A 20 12.07 8.77 5.70
C ALA A 20 12.62 7.43 5.19
N ARG A 21 12.02 6.30 5.62
CA ARG A 21 12.37 4.96 5.11
C ARG A 21 12.13 4.84 3.59
N ARG A 22 10.99 5.32 3.08
CA ARG A 22 10.70 5.30 1.64
C ARG A 22 11.68 6.15 0.82
N ARG A 23 12.11 7.30 1.35
CA ARG A 23 13.12 8.15 0.67
C ARG A 23 14.52 7.54 0.70
N ALA A 24 14.85 6.80 1.75
CA ALA A 24 16.16 6.15 1.91
C ALA A 24 16.23 4.78 1.20
N ALA A 25 15.08 4.14 0.96
CA ALA A 25 15.01 2.92 0.16
C ALA A 25 15.39 3.24 -1.29
N GLN A 26 16.34 2.49 -1.83
CA GLN A 26 16.62 2.52 -3.27
C GLN A 26 15.50 1.77 -3.99
N ASP A 27 14.99 2.37 -5.06
CA ASP A 27 14.06 1.68 -5.96
C ASP A 27 14.76 0.44 -6.50
N THR A 28 14.32 -0.71 -6.01
CA THR A 28 14.70 -1.99 -6.60
C THR A 28 13.87 -2.12 -7.87
N PRO A 29 14.47 -2.14 -9.07
CA PRO A 29 13.72 -2.32 -10.30
C PRO A 29 13.15 -3.72 -10.31
N LEU A 30 11.91 -3.85 -9.83
CA LEU A 30 11.11 -5.04 -9.98
C LEU A 30 10.52 -5.01 -11.39
N PRO A 31 10.50 -6.15 -12.12
CA PRO A 31 9.83 -6.21 -13.40
C PRO A 31 8.36 -5.83 -13.21
N THR A 32 7.83 -5.02 -14.13
CA THR A 32 6.42 -4.67 -14.15
C THR A 32 5.58 -5.95 -14.24
N GLU A 33 4.69 -6.17 -13.28
CA GLU A 33 3.72 -7.25 -13.37
C GLU A 33 2.75 -6.92 -14.52
N LEU A 34 2.79 -7.72 -15.60
CA LEU A 34 1.93 -7.58 -16.76
C LEU A 34 0.73 -8.52 -16.62
N GLY A 35 -0.49 -7.98 -16.73
CA GLY A 35 -1.72 -8.77 -16.63
C GLY A 35 -2.20 -9.03 -15.19
N GLY A 36 -1.47 -8.52 -14.19
CA GLY A 36 -1.92 -8.47 -12.79
C GLY A 36 -2.91 -7.33 -12.55
N ARG A 37 -3.70 -7.44 -11.48
CA ARG A 37 -4.53 -6.35 -10.99
C ARG A 37 -3.61 -5.29 -10.38
N ASP A 38 -3.93 -4.00 -10.55
CA ASP A 38 -3.18 -2.93 -9.86
C ASP A 38 -3.18 -3.19 -8.35
N GLY A 39 -1.99 -3.16 -7.75
CA GLY A 39 -1.80 -3.37 -6.32
C GLY A 39 -1.21 -4.73 -5.97
N PRO A 40 -0.94 -4.96 -4.68
CA PRO A 40 -0.30 -6.19 -4.22
C PRO A 40 -1.18 -7.42 -4.49
N GLU A 41 -0.55 -8.54 -4.87
CA GLU A 41 -1.23 -9.77 -5.27
C GLU A 41 -2.32 -10.20 -4.25
N PRO A 42 -3.59 -10.34 -4.65
CA PRO A 42 -4.69 -10.63 -3.72
C PRO A 42 -4.50 -11.94 -2.94
N VAL A 43 -3.78 -12.91 -3.52
CA VAL A 43 -3.39 -14.17 -2.87
C VAL A 43 -2.50 -13.94 -1.66
N ARG A 44 -1.64 -12.91 -1.66
CA ARG A 44 -0.75 -12.58 -0.54
C ARG A 44 -1.41 -11.77 0.57
N TYR A 45 -2.51 -11.07 0.28
CA TYR A 45 -3.10 -10.09 1.21
C TYR A 45 -4.58 -10.34 1.54
N GLY A 46 -5.17 -11.44 1.07
CA GLY A 46 -6.52 -11.86 1.43
C GLY A 46 -7.63 -11.01 0.79
N ASP A 47 -7.31 -10.16 -0.17
CA ASP A 47 -8.27 -9.29 -0.87
C ASP A 47 -8.84 -10.00 -2.11
N TRP A 48 -9.66 -11.02 -1.87
CA TRP A 48 -10.33 -11.82 -2.92
C TRP A 48 -11.58 -11.12 -3.46
N GLU A 49 -11.89 -9.92 -2.99
CA GLU A 49 -13.11 -9.22 -3.33
C GLU A 49 -12.87 -8.18 -4.44
N ARG A 50 -13.80 -8.12 -5.39
CA ARG A 50 -13.94 -7.00 -6.32
C ARG A 50 -15.39 -6.56 -6.30
N LYS A 51 -15.65 -5.32 -5.86
CA LYS A 51 -17.02 -4.78 -5.76
C LYS A 51 -17.96 -5.68 -4.92
N GLY A 52 -17.45 -6.30 -3.86
CA GLY A 52 -18.22 -7.20 -2.98
C GLY A 52 -18.53 -8.57 -3.58
N ILE A 53 -17.88 -8.93 -4.69
CA ILE A 53 -17.96 -10.27 -5.29
C ILE A 53 -16.62 -10.95 -5.06
N ALA A 54 -16.63 -12.12 -4.45
CA ALA A 54 -15.46 -13.00 -4.39
C ALA A 54 -15.13 -13.45 -5.81
N VAL A 55 -13.94 -13.07 -6.31
CA VAL A 55 -13.47 -13.39 -7.65
C VAL A 55 -12.23 -14.26 -7.51
N ASP A 56 -12.33 -15.48 -8.03
CA ASP A 56 -11.23 -16.43 -8.22
C ASP A 56 -10.87 -16.49 -9.72
N PHE A 57 -9.64 -16.89 -10.05
CA PHE A 57 -9.17 -17.06 -11.43
C PHE A 57 -9.58 -18.41 -12.02
#